data_AF-A0A2V6F3U0-F1
#
_entry.id   AF-A0A2V6F3U0-F1
#
_cell.length_a   1.000
_cell.length_b   1.000
_cell.length_c   1.000
_cell.angle_alpha   90.00
_cell.angle_beta   90.00
_cell.angle_gamma   90.00
#
_symmetry.space_group_name_H-M   'P 1'
#
loop_
_entity.id
_entity.type
_entity.pdbx_description
1 polymer ?
#
loop_
_entity_poly.entity_id
_entity_poly.type
_entity_poly.pdbx_seq_one_letter_code
_entity_poly.pdbx_strand_id
1 'polypeptide(L)'
;MPEQETIERAREDEREGKSPSTQAGEFVREEMEHIREGKHGARSPQQAIAIGLSKARRAGVKLPPPKRGSARTKKQAARDSRKGKTARRRKPSRTRSRAVTKALKRESRRPASHRALSRQARSAARQRTKASRSRAAKKAARTRKRKR
;
A
#
# COMPACT_ATOMS: atom_id res chain seq x y z
N MET A 1 0.13 14.06 0.12
CA MET A 1 -1.15 13.46 -0.30
C MET A 1 -0.86 12.69 -1.57
N PRO A 2 -1.63 11.64 -1.91
CA PRO A 2 -1.43 10.92 -3.18
C PRO A 2 -1.66 11.85 -4.37
N GLU A 3 -1.03 11.54 -5.49
CA GLU A 3 -1.19 12.19 -6.78
C GLU A 3 -2.61 11.93 -7.31
N GLN A 4 -3.13 12.84 -8.14
CA GLN A 4 -4.50 12.73 -8.67
C GLN A 4 -4.66 11.48 -9.53
N GLU A 5 -3.65 11.18 -10.34
CA GLU A 5 -3.58 9.98 -11.18
C GLU A 5 -3.76 8.68 -10.37
N THR A 6 -3.14 8.57 -9.20
CA THR A 6 -3.28 7.40 -8.30
C THR A 6 -4.72 7.25 -7.80
N ILE A 7 -5.42 8.35 -7.54
CA ILE A 7 -6.82 8.33 -7.13
C ILE A 7 -7.71 7.90 -8.30
N GLU A 8 -7.44 8.38 -9.50
CA GLU A 8 -8.19 8.03 -10.71
C GLU A 8 -8.05 6.55 -11.04
N ARG A 9 -6.83 6.01 -11.02
CA ARG A 9 -6.59 4.57 -11.20
C ARG A 9 -7.31 3.73 -10.15
N ALA A 10 -7.28 4.15 -8.88
CA ALA A 10 -8.01 3.44 -7.83
C ALA A 10 -9.54 3.48 -8.02
N ARG A 11 -10.09 4.57 -8.60
CA ARG A 11 -11.51 4.69 -8.96
C ARG A 11 -11.86 3.86 -10.17
N GLU A 12 -10.98 3.79 -11.16
CA GLU A 12 -11.12 2.89 -12.31
C GLU A 12 -11.19 1.43 -11.84
N ASP A 13 -10.27 1.05 -10.94
CA ASP A 13 -10.31 -0.27 -10.31
C ASP A 13 -11.64 -0.53 -9.57
N GLU A 14 -12.19 0.48 -8.89
CA GLU A 14 -13.50 0.38 -8.25
C GLU A 14 -14.63 0.21 -9.28
N ARG A 15 -14.62 0.96 -10.39
CA ARG A 15 -15.59 0.84 -11.48
C ARG A 15 -15.55 -0.53 -12.16
N GLU A 16 -14.36 -1.12 -12.29
CA GLU A 16 -14.17 -2.48 -12.78
C GLU A 16 -14.60 -3.56 -11.76
N GLY A 17 -15.04 -3.18 -10.56
CA GLY A 17 -15.44 -4.11 -9.51
C GLY A 17 -14.26 -4.85 -8.86
N LYS A 18 -13.03 -4.35 -8.99
CA LYS A 18 -11.86 -4.94 -8.34
C LYS A 18 -11.92 -4.75 -6.83
N SER A 19 -11.27 -5.67 -6.11
CA SER A 19 -11.27 -5.68 -4.65
C SER A 19 -10.64 -4.42 -4.03
N PRO A 20 -11.00 -4.01 -2.79
CA PRO A 20 -10.36 -2.89 -2.11
C PRO A 20 -8.85 -3.03 -1.93
N SER A 21 -8.34 -4.26 -1.83
CA SER A 21 -6.90 -4.53 -1.80
C SER A 21 -6.21 -4.30 -3.14
N THR A 22 -6.93 -4.47 -4.25
CA THR A 22 -6.42 -4.17 -5.60
C THR A 22 -6.36 -2.66 -5.80
N GLN A 23 -7.45 -1.96 -5.50
CA GLN A 23 -7.52 -0.49 -5.54
C GLN A 23 -6.41 0.16 -4.69
N ALA A 24 -6.16 -0.39 -3.50
CA ALA A 24 -5.09 0.08 -2.64
C ALA A 24 -3.67 -0.18 -3.18
N GLY A 25 -3.54 -1.12 -4.12
CA GLY A 25 -2.30 -1.46 -4.80
C GLY A 25 -1.74 -0.26 -5.57
N GLU A 26 -2.58 0.58 -6.15
CA GLU A 26 -2.15 1.80 -6.85
C GLU A 26 -1.40 2.77 -5.92
N PHE A 27 -1.88 2.96 -4.70
CA PHE A 27 -1.20 3.80 -3.70
C PHE A 27 0.13 3.20 -3.21
N VAL A 28 0.21 1.86 -3.14
CA VAL A 28 1.46 1.18 -2.80
C VAL A 28 2.45 1.28 -3.96
N ARG A 29 1.97 1.18 -5.20
CA ARG A 29 2.78 1.35 -6.40
C ARG A 29 3.37 2.75 -6.48
N GLU A 30 2.55 3.78 -6.32
CA GLU A 30 2.96 5.19 -6.24
C GLU A 30 4.05 5.38 -5.18
N GLU A 31 3.84 4.85 -3.97
CA GLU A 31 4.81 4.97 -2.88
C GLU A 31 6.17 4.33 -3.23
N MET A 32 6.16 3.20 -3.94
CA MET A 32 7.39 2.56 -4.40
C MET A 32 8.07 3.36 -5.51
N GLU A 33 7.31 3.96 -6.41
CA GLU A 33 7.81 4.86 -7.45
C GLU A 33 8.44 6.11 -6.83
N HIS A 34 7.79 6.76 -5.87
CA HIS A 34 8.34 7.90 -5.12
C HIS A 34 9.67 7.56 -4.44
N ILE A 35 9.81 6.35 -3.91
CA ILE A 35 11.07 5.90 -3.31
C ILE A 35 12.16 5.67 -4.36
N ARG A 36 11.82 5.11 -5.53
CA ARG A 36 12.76 4.89 -6.63
C ARG A 36 13.26 6.21 -7.22
N GLU A 37 12.34 7.14 -7.45
CA GLU A 37 12.61 8.51 -7.92
C GLU A 37 13.43 9.32 -6.92
N GLY A 38 13.44 8.92 -5.64
CA GLY A 38 14.20 9.59 -4.60
C GLY A 38 13.49 10.76 -3.94
N LYS A 39 12.17 10.88 -4.09
CA LYS A 39 11.35 11.86 -3.35
C LYS A 39 11.55 11.68 -1.83
N HIS A 40 11.67 10.43 -1.38
CA HIS A 40 12.07 10.02 -0.03
C HIS A 40 12.54 8.56 0.00
N GLY A 41 13.10 8.08 1.11
CA GLY A 41 13.42 6.67 1.34
C GLY A 41 12.44 5.96 2.27
N ALA A 42 12.76 4.71 2.59
CA ALA A 42 12.12 3.93 3.64
C ALA A 42 13.15 3.07 4.39
N ARG A 43 12.81 2.66 5.61
CA ARG A 43 13.59 1.71 6.42
C ARG A 43 13.39 0.27 5.96
N SER A 44 12.20 -0.04 5.46
CA SER A 44 11.84 -1.40 5.05
C SER A 44 10.72 -1.43 3.99
N PRO A 45 10.61 -2.53 3.21
CA PRO A 45 9.52 -2.68 2.25
C PRO A 45 8.13 -2.64 2.92
N GLN A 46 8.02 -3.17 4.14
CA GLN A 46 6.78 -3.17 4.91
C GLN A 46 6.38 -1.75 5.32
N GLN A 47 7.35 -0.87 5.62
CA GLN A 47 7.07 0.53 5.91
C GLN A 47 6.53 1.26 4.66
N ALA A 48 7.16 1.07 3.50
CA ALA A 48 6.67 1.66 2.25
C ALA A 48 5.24 1.19 1.93
N ILE A 49 4.99 -0.12 2.01
CA ILE A 49 3.62 -0.67 1.84
C ILE A 49 2.65 -0.04 2.85
N ALA A 50 3.06 0.11 4.12
CA ALA A 50 2.21 0.70 5.15
C ALA A 50 1.87 2.18 4.87
N ILE A 51 2.82 2.98 4.37
CA ILE A 51 2.57 4.37 3.98
C ILE A 51 1.55 4.42 2.84
N GLY A 52 1.73 3.61 1.79
CA GLY A 52 0.79 3.48 0.68
C GLY A 52 -0.62 3.06 1.15
N LEU A 53 -0.73 2.06 2.01
CA LEU A 53 -2.01 1.62 2.58
C LEU A 53 -2.69 2.69 3.46
N SER A 54 -1.91 3.52 4.17
CA SER A 54 -2.45 4.66 4.92
C SER A 54 -2.91 5.79 3.99
N LYS A 55 -2.22 6.04 2.87
CA LYS A 55 -2.69 6.97 1.82
C LYS A 55 -4.01 6.49 1.23
N ALA A 56 -4.11 5.21 0.85
CA ALA A 56 -5.32 4.60 0.29
C ALA A 56 -6.55 4.79 1.19
N ARG A 57 -6.42 4.49 2.50
CA ARG A 57 -7.52 4.68 3.46
C ARG A 57 -7.97 6.12 3.57
N ARG A 58 -7.03 7.07 3.56
CA ARG A 58 -7.33 8.51 3.60
C ARG A 58 -7.90 9.03 2.28
N ALA A 59 -7.63 8.36 1.17
CA ALA A 59 -8.20 8.67 -0.13
C ALA A 59 -9.63 8.11 -0.32
N GLY A 60 -10.09 7.26 0.60
CA GLY A 60 -11.46 6.72 0.59
C GLY A 60 -11.57 5.23 0.26
N VAL A 61 -10.45 4.55 -0.03
CA VAL A 61 -10.47 3.11 -0.31
C VAL A 61 -10.98 2.35 0.91
N LYS A 62 -11.97 1.47 0.71
CA LYS A 62 -12.68 0.70 1.74
C LYS A 62 -11.85 -0.48 2.29
N LEU A 63 -10.62 -0.19 2.73
CA LEU A 63 -9.73 -1.17 3.34
C LEU A 63 -10.05 -1.39 4.82
N PRO A 64 -10.33 -2.64 5.25
CA PRO A 64 -10.47 -2.93 6.67
C PRO A 64 -9.13 -2.75 7.42
N PRO A 65 -9.19 -2.54 8.74
CA PRO A 65 -8.01 -2.67 9.60
C PRO A 65 -7.38 -4.07 9.44
N PRO A 66 -6.05 -4.18 9.57
CA PRO A 66 -5.38 -5.46 9.43
C PRO A 66 -5.85 -6.43 10.53
N LYS A 67 -6.13 -7.68 10.17
CA LYS A 67 -6.56 -8.74 11.12
C LYS A 67 -5.49 -9.01 12.18
N ARG A 68 -4.23 -9.04 11.75
CA ARG A 68 -3.04 -9.24 12.58
C ARG A 68 -2.29 -7.92 12.77
N GLY A 69 -1.62 -7.77 13.91
CA GLY A 69 -0.84 -6.60 14.25
C GLY A 69 -1.29 -5.94 15.55
N SER A 70 -0.48 -5.00 16.02
CA SER A 70 -0.68 -4.33 17.31
C SER A 70 -1.99 -3.53 17.35
N ALA A 71 -2.54 -3.37 18.56
CA ALA A 71 -3.72 -2.52 18.80
C ALA A 71 -3.52 -1.10 18.25
N ARG A 72 -2.30 -0.55 18.39
CA ARG A 72 -1.91 0.75 17.81
C ARG A 72 -2.08 0.79 16.30
N THR A 73 -1.65 -0.26 15.59
CA THR A 73 -1.76 -0.34 14.12
C THR A 73 -3.23 -0.41 13.69
N LYS A 74 -4.04 -1.21 14.39
CA LYS A 74 -5.48 -1.32 14.12
C LYS A 74 -6.20 0.01 14.36
N LYS A 75 -5.91 0.68 15.48
CA LYS A 75 -6.45 2.01 15.82
C LYS A 75 -6.04 3.06 14.79
N GLN A 76 -4.79 3.02 14.33
CA GLN A 76 -4.29 3.94 13.31
C GLN A 76 -4.99 3.72 11.95
N ALA A 77 -5.17 2.46 11.52
CA ALA A 77 -5.90 2.14 10.30
C ALA A 77 -7.35 2.63 10.36
N ALA A 78 -8.05 2.37 11.47
CA ALA A 78 -9.42 2.87 11.68
C ALA A 78 -9.49 4.40 11.66
N ARG A 79 -8.51 5.08 12.26
CA ARG A 79 -8.39 6.53 12.22
C ARG A 79 -8.18 7.06 10.81
N ASP A 80 -7.33 6.42 10.01
CA ASP A 80 -7.07 6.82 8.62
C ASP A 80 -8.32 6.64 7.76
N SER A 81 -9.06 5.54 7.93
CA SER A 81 -10.35 5.35 7.24
C SER A 81 -11.39 6.39 7.66
N ARG A 82 -11.47 6.74 8.96
CA ARG A 82 -12.38 7.80 9.44
C ARG A 82 -12.02 9.15 8.82
N LYS A 83 -10.73 9.48 8.74
CA LYS A 83 -10.26 10.72 8.09
C LYS A 83 -10.57 10.76 6.59
N GLY A 84 -10.58 9.61 5.91
CA GLY A 84 -10.98 9.55 4.51
C GLY A 84 -12.46 9.86 4.30
N LYS A 85 -13.32 9.54 5.28
CA LYS A 85 -14.77 9.80 5.24
C LYS A 85 -15.16 11.24 5.62
N THR A 86 -14.32 11.95 6.37
CA THR A 86 -14.62 13.31 6.81
C THR A 86 -14.34 14.33 5.70
N ALA A 87 -15.33 15.15 5.35
CA ALA A 87 -15.18 16.25 4.39
C ALA A 87 -14.18 17.32 4.88
N ARG A 88 -14.06 17.52 6.19
CA ARG A 88 -13.17 18.52 6.79
C ARG A 88 -11.72 18.03 6.85
N ARG A 89 -10.96 18.28 5.79
CA ARG A 89 -9.50 18.01 5.74
C ARG A 89 -8.72 19.09 6.49
N ARG A 90 -8.34 18.83 7.74
CA ARG A 90 -7.36 19.67 8.45
C ARG A 90 -5.99 19.56 7.79
N LYS A 91 -5.42 20.69 7.36
CA LYS A 91 -4.06 20.73 6.80
C LYS A 91 -3.06 20.32 7.90
N PRO A 92 -2.08 19.44 7.60
CA PRO A 92 -1.04 19.11 8.55
C PRO A 92 -0.17 20.35 8.82
N SER A 93 0.42 20.43 10.02
CA SER A 93 1.40 21.46 10.34
C SER A 93 2.55 21.44 9.31
N ARG A 94 2.88 22.62 8.77
CA ARG A 94 3.97 22.79 7.79
C ARG A 94 5.31 22.34 8.37
N THR A 95 5.60 22.74 9.61
CA THR A 95 6.84 22.37 10.32
C THR A 95 6.95 20.86 10.49
N ARG A 96 5.88 20.21 10.96
CA ARG A 96 5.86 18.75 11.13
C ARG A 96 6.03 18.02 9.80
N SER A 97 5.38 18.51 8.75
CA SER A 97 5.47 17.90 7.42
C SER A 97 6.90 17.99 6.88
N ARG A 98 7.54 19.17 6.97
CA ARG A 98 8.94 19.37 6.57
C ARG A 98 9.89 18.48 7.36
N ALA A 99 9.73 18.37 8.68
CA ALA A 99 10.57 17.53 9.53
C ALA A 99 10.46 16.04 9.14
N VAL A 100 9.24 15.53 8.93
CA VAL A 100 9.02 14.14 8.50
C VAL A 100 9.63 13.88 7.12
N THR A 101 9.45 14.80 6.17
CA THR A 101 10.05 14.65 4.84
C THR A 101 11.58 14.66 4.91
N LYS A 102 12.20 15.56 5.69
CA LYS A 102 13.66 15.58 5.88
C LYS A 102 14.17 14.27 6.48
N ALA A 103 13.47 13.72 7.47
CA ALA A 103 13.82 12.43 8.06
C ALA A 103 13.73 11.29 7.04
N LEU A 104 12.63 11.20 6.28
CA LEU A 104 12.45 10.14 5.27
C LEU A 104 13.46 10.26 4.11
N LYS A 105 13.90 11.47 3.75
CA LYS A 105 14.94 11.66 2.72
C LYS A 105 16.31 11.10 3.10
N ARG A 106 16.59 10.93 4.40
CA ARG A 106 17.82 10.29 4.89
C ARG A 106 17.75 8.76 4.83
N GLU A 107 16.55 8.20 4.68
CA GLU A 107 16.36 6.75 4.58
C GLU A 107 16.79 6.22 3.21
N SER A 108 17.09 4.93 3.15
CA SER A 108 17.55 4.30 1.90
C SER A 108 16.42 4.12 0.87
N ARG A 109 16.79 4.03 -0.41
CA ARG A 109 15.87 3.65 -1.51
C ARG A 109 15.78 2.13 -1.72
N ARG A 110 16.66 1.36 -1.07
CA ARG A 110 16.78 -0.10 -1.20
C ARG A 110 15.46 -0.85 -0.98
N PRO A 111 14.54 -0.44 -0.07
CA PRO A 111 13.26 -1.11 0.12
C PRO A 111 12.35 -1.19 -1.10
N ALA A 112 12.45 -0.25 -2.05
CA ALA A 112 11.66 -0.27 -3.27
C ALA A 112 12.33 -1.05 -4.42
N SER A 113 13.51 -1.63 -4.16
CA SER A 113 14.22 -2.46 -5.14
C SER A 113 13.48 -3.76 -5.42
N HIS A 114 13.65 -4.27 -6.64
CA HIS A 114 13.08 -5.55 -7.06
C HIS A 114 13.46 -6.70 -6.11
N ARG A 115 14.73 -6.76 -5.68
CA ARG A 115 15.22 -7.80 -4.76
C ARG A 115 14.52 -7.73 -3.40
N ALA A 116 14.34 -6.53 -2.84
CA ALA A 116 13.69 -6.35 -1.54
C ALA A 116 12.21 -6.74 -1.59
N LEU A 117 11.50 -6.33 -2.66
CA LEU A 117 10.09 -6.69 -2.87
C LEU A 117 9.92 -8.19 -3.13
N SER A 118 10.81 -8.82 -3.91
CA SER A 118 10.79 -10.26 -4.14
C SER A 118 10.94 -11.04 -2.84
N ARG A 119 11.87 -10.64 -1.96
CA ARG A 119 12.04 -11.26 -0.64
C ARG A 119 10.76 -11.13 0.19
N GLN A 120 10.17 -9.93 0.25
CA GLN A 120 8.94 -9.74 1.02
C GLN A 120 7.77 -10.56 0.47
N ALA A 121 7.63 -10.66 -0.84
CA ALA A 121 6.59 -11.49 -1.47
C ALA A 121 6.79 -12.98 -1.13
N ARG A 122 8.02 -13.48 -1.17
CA ARG A 122 8.35 -14.86 -0.76
C ARG A 122 8.03 -15.10 0.72
N SER A 123 8.41 -14.19 1.61
CA SER A 123 8.10 -14.29 3.04
C SER A 123 6.59 -14.30 3.31
N ALA A 124 5.83 -13.43 2.63
CA ALA A 124 4.37 -13.42 2.73
C ALA A 124 3.74 -14.71 2.19
N ALA A 125 4.27 -15.27 1.11
CA ALA A 125 3.79 -16.53 0.54
C ALA A 125 4.02 -17.72 1.49
N ARG A 126 5.14 -17.74 2.24
CA ARG A 126 5.44 -18.78 3.23
C ARG A 126 4.44 -18.81 4.39
N GLN A 127 3.83 -17.69 4.75
CA GLN A 127 2.81 -17.62 5.80
C GLN A 127 1.44 -18.17 5.37
N ARG A 128 1.24 -18.49 4.08
CA ARG A 128 -0.03 -19.02 3.57
C ARG A 128 -0.14 -20.53 3.79
N THR A 129 -1.35 -20.99 4.12
CA THR A 129 -1.65 -22.42 4.27
C THR A 129 -1.39 -23.19 2.97
N LYS A 130 -1.10 -24.49 3.07
CA LYS A 130 -0.90 -25.37 1.90
C LYS A 130 -2.07 -25.28 0.90
N ALA A 131 -3.31 -25.29 1.41
CA ALA A 131 -4.52 -25.14 0.60
C ALA A 131 -4.62 -23.79 -0.12
N SER A 132 -4.24 -22.68 0.53
CA SER A 132 -4.21 -21.36 -0.11
C SER A 132 -3.18 -21.29 -1.23
N ARG A 133 -1.98 -21.86 -1.02
CA ARG A 133 -0.92 -21.94 -2.03
C ARG A 133 -1.35 -22.77 -3.25
N SER A 134 -1.96 -23.93 -3.02
CA SER A 134 -2.49 -24.80 -4.08
C SER A 134 -3.55 -24.10 -4.93
N ARG A 135 -4.54 -23.44 -4.29
CA ARG A 135 -5.57 -22.66 -5.01
C ARG A 135 -4.98 -21.54 -5.86
N ALA A 136 -3.97 -20.83 -5.35
CA ALA A 136 -3.29 -19.78 -6.10
C ALA A 136 -2.57 -20.33 -7.33
N ALA A 137 -1.86 -21.47 -7.20
CA ALA A 137 -1.19 -22.14 -8.31
C ALA A 137 -2.18 -22.62 -9.38
N LYS A 138 -3.29 -23.27 -8.98
CA LYS A 138 -4.36 -23.69 -9.89
C LYS A 138 -4.98 -22.50 -10.63
N LYS A 139 -5.24 -21.38 -9.93
CA LYS A 139 -5.72 -20.14 -10.55
C LYS A 139 -4.72 -19.60 -11.58
N ALA A 140 -3.44 -19.54 -11.24
CA ALA A 140 -2.39 -19.07 -12.13
C ALA A 140 -2.28 -19.93 -13.41
N ALA A 141 -2.32 -21.26 -13.27
CA ALA A 141 -2.32 -22.18 -14.41
C ALA A 141 -3.52 -21.95 -15.35
N ARG A 142 -4.73 -21.80 -14.80
CA ARG A 142 -5.94 -21.45 -15.59
C ARG A 142 -5.80 -20.12 -16.31
N THR A 143 -5.21 -19.12 -15.64
CA THR A 143 -5.03 -17.78 -16.22
C THR A 143 -4.00 -17.81 -17.34
N ARG A 144 -2.93 -18.59 -17.20
CA ARG A 144 -1.92 -18.80 -18.25
C ARG A 144 -2.53 -19.53 -19.46
N LYS A 145 -3.36 -20.56 -19.24
CA LYS A 145 -4.03 -21.29 -20.32
C LYS A 145 -4.99 -20.40 -21.12
N ARG A 146 -5.66 -19.44 -20.48
CA ARG A 146 -6.59 -18.50 -21.15
C ARG A 146 -5.89 -17.40 -21.95
N LYS A 147 -4.61 -17.14 -21.68
CA LYS A 147 -3.80 -16.12 -22.38
C LYS A 147 -2.94 -16.72 -23.51
N ARG A 148 -2.90 -18.04 -23.63
CA ARG A 148 -2.39 -18.76 -24.78
C ARG A 148 -3.56 -19.05 -25.70
#